data_AF-A0A815BG88-F1
#
_entry.id   AF-A0A815BG88-F1
#
_cell.length_a   1.000
_cell.length_b   1.000
_cell.length_c   1.000
_cell.angle_alpha   90.00
_cell.angle_beta   90.00
_cell.angle_gamma   90.00
#
_symmetry.space_group_name_H-M   'P 1'
#
loop_
_entity.id
_entity.type
_entity.pdbx_description
1 polymer ?
#
loop_
_entity_poly.entity_id
_entity_poly.type
_entity_poly.pdbx_seq_one_letter_code
_entity_poly.pdbx_strand_id
1 'polypeptide(L)'
;MLNLEELDLNLIVKSYRKFIDGDTLKKDIITYIPRLYKFTFNICSIIDHRDQINFPLNEYIQNTFKYISNNQIITSIDYFQEKGYSRCHIYSYPYRWKFYNYITNNFRDGLFTNVTRVSLYDERPFEYKFFLRIQISFQYMKKLTIKNRKAQKYKQFIKSNNNNQILPIIEYSNLTQLDLSNTHDDYLELFLFNTNISLPNNLHLCVNYQSLKRVTYYFTRYHCVKLAALYCDPVNQMVEYIKNYFPYTCICSTVDFRFIRKKSSHTCFNRYISATT
;
A
#
# COMPACT_ATOMS: atom_id res chain seq x y z
N MET A 1 5.44 33.85 -8.04
CA MET A 1 4.78 32.90 -8.98
C MET A 1 3.46 33.49 -9.48
N LEU A 2 3.49 34.63 -10.18
CA LEU A 2 2.26 35.42 -10.44
C LEU A 2 1.34 34.87 -11.54
N ASN A 3 1.82 33.92 -12.37
CA ASN A 3 1.09 33.40 -13.53
C ASN A 3 0.77 31.90 -13.44
N LEU A 4 0.89 31.27 -12.27
CA LEU A 4 0.54 29.85 -12.14
C LEU A 4 -0.98 29.69 -12.12
N GLU A 5 -1.48 28.95 -13.11
CA GLU A 5 -2.91 28.78 -13.39
C GLU A 5 -3.44 27.39 -13.01
N GLU A 6 -2.59 26.37 -13.13
CA GLU A 6 -2.89 24.99 -12.73
C GLU A 6 -1.82 24.46 -11.76
N LEU A 7 -2.25 23.75 -10.71
CA LEU A 7 -1.36 23.11 -9.75
C LEU A 7 -1.88 21.72 -9.36
N ASP A 8 -1.03 20.71 -9.54
CA ASP A 8 -1.24 19.35 -9.02
C ASP A 8 -0.29 19.12 -7.83
N LEU A 9 -0.82 19.18 -6.61
CA LEU A 9 -0.04 19.07 -5.37
C LEU A 9 -0.11 17.68 -4.75
N ASN A 10 1.03 17.03 -4.54
CA ASN A 10 1.11 15.83 -3.71
C ASN A 10 1.99 16.07 -2.50
N LEU A 11 1.41 15.97 -1.31
CA LEU A 11 2.04 16.38 -0.08
C LEU A 11 1.87 15.31 1.00
N ILE A 12 2.97 14.99 1.69
CA ILE A 12 2.95 14.13 2.87
C ILE A 12 3.59 14.92 4.00
N VAL A 13 2.83 15.20 5.06
CA VAL A 13 3.30 15.99 6.20
C VAL A 13 3.17 15.20 7.48
N LYS A 14 4.23 15.23 8.27
CA LYS A 14 4.18 14.86 9.69
C LYS A 14 4.06 16.15 10.48
N SER A 15 2.92 16.34 11.13
CA SER A 15 2.59 17.53 11.91
C SER A 15 2.36 17.09 13.34
N TYR A 16 2.85 17.84 14.32
CA TYR A 16 2.65 17.49 15.74
C TYR A 16 1.32 18.01 16.29
N ARG A 17 0.67 18.98 15.62
CA ARG A 17 -0.41 19.76 16.25
C ARG A 17 -1.76 19.63 15.58
N LYS A 18 -1.82 19.66 14.24
CA LYS A 18 -3.08 19.65 13.48
C LYS A 18 -2.93 19.06 12.09
N PHE A 19 -4.06 18.60 11.52
CA PHE A 19 -4.11 18.14 10.14
C PHE A 19 -4.02 19.36 9.22
N ILE A 20 -3.52 19.14 8.00
CA ILE A 20 -3.70 20.12 6.95
C ILE A 20 -5.15 20.04 6.49
N ASP A 21 -5.87 21.13 6.68
CA ASP A 21 -7.27 21.32 6.29
C ASP A 21 -7.38 22.39 5.19
N GLY A 22 -8.60 22.67 4.73
CA GLY A 22 -8.86 23.61 3.66
C GLY A 22 -8.46 25.04 4.03
N ASP A 23 -8.64 25.44 5.29
CA ASP A 23 -8.23 26.77 5.77
C ASP A 23 -6.71 26.93 5.76
N THR A 24 -5.98 25.88 6.16
CA THR A 24 -4.51 25.85 6.09
C THR A 24 -4.05 25.99 4.63
N LEU A 25 -4.62 25.23 3.69
CA LEU A 25 -4.27 25.36 2.27
C LEU A 25 -4.62 26.73 1.70
N LYS A 26 -5.77 27.30 2.08
CA LYS A 26 -6.19 28.61 1.63
C LYS A 26 -5.17 29.66 2.03
N LYS A 27 -4.84 29.69 3.33
CA LYS A 27 -3.91 30.66 3.92
C LYS A 27 -2.49 30.51 3.38
N ASP A 28 -1.99 29.27 3.26
CA ASP A 28 -0.57 29.02 3.03
C ASP A 28 -0.21 28.84 1.55
N ILE A 29 -1.18 28.53 0.68
CA ILE A 29 -0.95 28.28 -0.75
C ILE A 29 -1.84 29.16 -1.62
N ILE A 30 -3.17 29.02 -1.50
CA ILE A 30 -4.11 29.57 -2.48
C ILE A 30 -4.05 31.10 -2.53
N THR A 31 -3.97 31.76 -1.37
CA THR A 31 -3.88 33.23 -1.29
C THR A 31 -2.67 33.80 -2.04
N TYR A 32 -1.59 33.04 -2.18
CA TYR A 32 -0.37 33.48 -2.87
C TYR A 32 -0.36 33.17 -4.37
N ILE A 33 -1.41 32.50 -4.89
CA ILE A 33 -1.53 32.10 -6.30
C ILE A 33 -2.91 32.53 -6.83
N PRO A 34 -3.17 33.85 -6.97
CA PRO A 34 -4.50 34.38 -7.26
C PRO A 34 -5.05 33.98 -8.63
N ARG A 35 -4.20 33.53 -9.57
CA ARG A 35 -4.60 33.05 -10.90
C ARG A 35 -4.87 31.55 -10.96
N LEU A 36 -4.75 30.84 -9.84
CA LEU A 36 -4.96 29.40 -9.78
C LEU A 36 -6.45 29.07 -9.99
N TYR A 37 -6.82 28.74 -11.23
CA TYR A 37 -8.19 28.34 -11.55
C TYR A 37 -8.37 26.82 -11.46
N LYS A 38 -7.29 26.03 -11.42
CA LYS A 38 -7.36 24.57 -11.27
C LYS A 38 -6.37 24.07 -10.24
N PHE A 39 -6.91 23.50 -9.17
CA PHE A 39 -6.14 22.95 -8.07
C PHE A 39 -6.55 21.51 -7.80
N THR A 40 -5.65 20.58 -8.10
CA THR A 40 -5.78 19.17 -7.71
C THR A 40 -4.79 18.88 -6.60
N PHE A 41 -5.19 18.13 -5.58
CA PHE A 41 -4.25 17.73 -4.55
C PHE A 41 -4.49 16.32 -4.00
N ASN A 42 -3.42 15.78 -3.41
CA ASN A 42 -3.37 14.56 -2.63
C ASN A 42 -2.49 14.84 -1.40
N ILE A 43 -3.13 15.01 -0.25
CA ILE A 43 -2.47 15.42 1.00
C ILE A 43 -2.64 14.33 2.03
N CYS A 44 -1.54 13.85 2.59
CA CYS A 44 -1.53 12.94 3.71
C CYS A 44 -0.87 13.63 4.91
N SER A 45 -1.65 13.89 5.95
CA SER A 45 -1.16 14.45 7.22
C SER A 45 -1.12 13.36 8.28
N ILE A 46 -0.04 13.28 9.04
CA ILE A 46 0.14 12.36 10.17
C ILE A 46 0.35 13.19 11.44
N ILE A 47 -0.38 12.88 12.51
CA ILE A 47 -0.29 13.55 13.81
C ILE A 47 -0.08 12.55 14.93
N ASP A 48 0.84 12.85 15.84
CA ASP A 48 1.08 12.07 17.05
C ASP A 48 0.00 12.33 18.11
N HIS A 49 -0.47 11.27 18.79
CA HIS A 49 -1.50 11.37 19.83
C HIS A 49 -1.02 12.08 21.10
N ARG A 50 0.29 12.17 21.31
CA ARG A 50 0.87 12.79 22.51
C ARG A 50 0.41 14.23 22.74
N ASP A 51 0.00 14.92 21.68
CA ASP A 51 -0.30 16.35 21.70
C ASP A 51 -1.79 16.67 21.41
N GLN A 52 -2.70 15.68 21.33
CA GLN A 52 -4.11 15.92 20.96
C GLN A 52 -5.13 15.32 21.95
N ILE A 53 -6.03 16.19 22.42
CA ILE A 53 -7.17 15.82 23.30
C ILE A 53 -8.42 15.48 22.48
N ASN A 54 -8.60 16.10 21.32
CA ASN A 54 -9.78 15.92 20.46
C ASN A 54 -9.37 15.67 19.02
N PHE A 55 -9.95 14.63 18.42
CA PHE A 55 -9.74 14.32 17.01
C PHE A 55 -10.91 14.81 16.16
N PRO A 56 -10.68 15.61 15.10
CA PRO A 56 -11.74 16.09 14.23
C PRO A 56 -12.39 14.93 13.47
N LEU A 57 -13.71 14.97 13.32
CA LEU A 57 -14.45 14.04 12.47
C LEU A 57 -14.15 14.33 10.99
N ASN A 58 -14.32 13.31 10.14
CA ASN A 58 -14.13 13.45 8.69
C ASN A 58 -14.94 14.62 8.10
N GLU A 59 -16.20 14.74 8.50
CA GLU A 59 -17.12 15.78 8.03
C GLU A 59 -16.62 17.19 8.37
N TYR A 60 -16.06 17.36 9.56
CA TYR A 60 -15.49 18.65 9.97
C TYR A 60 -14.34 19.05 9.06
N ILE A 61 -13.39 18.14 8.82
CA ILE A 61 -12.27 18.42 7.92
C ILE A 61 -12.78 18.70 6.51
N GLN A 62 -13.67 17.86 5.97
CA GLN A 62 -14.20 18.01 4.62
C GLN A 62 -14.89 19.38 4.43
N ASN A 63 -15.61 19.87 5.44
CA ASN A 63 -16.28 21.16 5.40
C ASN A 63 -15.34 22.37 5.31
N THR A 64 -14.09 22.25 5.77
CA THR A 64 -13.08 23.32 5.61
C THR A 64 -12.72 23.57 4.13
N PHE A 65 -13.02 22.61 3.25
CA PHE A 65 -12.71 22.69 1.84
C PHE A 65 -13.84 23.25 0.97
N LYS A 66 -14.99 23.62 1.56
CA LYS A 66 -16.20 24.05 0.82
C LYS A 66 -15.99 25.23 -0.14
N TYR A 67 -14.94 26.03 0.08
CA TYR A 67 -14.61 27.19 -0.75
C TYR A 67 -13.49 26.94 -1.76
N ILE A 68 -12.94 25.73 -1.81
CA ILE A 68 -12.00 25.34 -2.86
C ILE A 68 -12.84 24.87 -4.05
N SER A 69 -12.90 25.71 -5.07
CA SER A 69 -13.61 25.43 -6.31
C SER A 69 -13.01 24.25 -7.07
N ASN A 70 -13.84 23.63 -7.91
CA ASN A 70 -13.51 22.71 -9.02
C ASN A 70 -13.47 21.21 -8.78
N ASN A 71 -13.43 20.70 -7.54
CA ASN A 71 -13.40 19.26 -7.32
C ASN A 71 -14.22 18.85 -6.09
N GLN A 72 -14.90 17.71 -6.17
CA GLN A 72 -15.36 17.02 -4.97
C GLN A 72 -14.11 16.61 -4.17
N ILE A 73 -14.09 16.93 -2.88
CA ILE A 73 -12.95 16.63 -2.01
C ILE A 73 -13.35 15.48 -1.10
N ILE A 74 -12.52 14.44 -1.07
CA ILE A 74 -12.73 13.26 -0.24
C ILE A 74 -11.71 13.27 0.89
N THR A 75 -12.18 12.95 2.08
CA THR A 75 -11.37 12.87 3.30
C THR A 75 -11.53 11.50 3.95
N SER A 76 -10.43 10.96 4.46
CA SER A 76 -10.41 9.76 5.29
C SER A 76 -9.47 9.98 6.46
N ILE A 77 -9.98 9.83 7.67
CA ILE A 77 -9.22 9.90 8.91
C ILE A 77 -9.15 8.51 9.52
N ASP A 78 -7.94 8.11 9.87
CA ASP A 78 -7.63 6.85 10.51
C ASP A 78 -6.92 7.10 11.85
N TYR A 79 -7.34 6.34 12.85
CA TYR A 79 -6.80 6.39 14.20
C TYR A 79 -6.00 5.11 14.46
N PHE A 80 -4.72 5.25 14.72
CA PHE A 80 -3.81 4.15 15.03
C PHE A 80 -3.44 4.22 16.51
N GLN A 81 -4.29 3.62 17.35
CA GLN A 81 -4.18 3.68 18.81
C GLN A 81 -2.91 2.97 19.30
N GLU A 82 -2.58 1.79 18.75
CA GLU A 82 -1.38 1.06 19.16
C GLU A 82 -0.09 1.79 18.79
N LYS A 83 -0.12 2.60 17.73
CA LYS A 83 1.00 3.43 17.29
C LYS A 83 1.01 4.84 17.88
N GLY A 84 -0.06 5.25 18.55
CA GLY A 84 -0.18 6.60 19.10
C GLY A 84 -0.15 7.68 18.02
N TYR A 85 -0.76 7.45 16.84
CA TYR A 85 -0.87 8.51 15.83
C TYR A 85 -2.17 8.42 15.03
N SER A 86 -2.58 9.54 14.46
CA SER A 86 -3.71 9.66 13.53
C SER A 86 -3.20 10.07 12.16
N ARG A 87 -3.93 9.67 11.13
CA ARG A 87 -3.63 10.07 9.76
C ARG A 87 -4.89 10.60 9.10
N CYS A 88 -4.77 11.74 8.46
CA CYS A 88 -5.80 12.27 7.58
C CYS A 88 -5.29 12.24 6.15
N HIS A 89 -6.03 11.60 5.26
CA HIS A 89 -5.81 11.60 3.84
C HIS A 89 -6.92 12.38 3.16
N ILE A 90 -6.55 13.38 2.38
CA ILE A 90 -7.45 14.30 1.69
C ILE A 90 -7.03 14.37 0.23
N TYR A 91 -7.99 14.27 -0.69
CA TYR A 91 -7.68 14.39 -2.10
C TYR A 91 -8.83 14.97 -2.92
N SER A 92 -8.48 15.56 -4.06
CA SER A 92 -9.42 15.98 -5.09
C SER A 92 -9.88 14.78 -5.91
N TYR A 93 -11.18 14.69 -6.17
CA TYR A 93 -11.80 13.70 -7.05
C TYR A 93 -12.03 14.30 -8.46
N PRO A 94 -11.74 13.55 -9.55
CA PRO A 94 -11.22 12.19 -9.59
C PRO A 94 -9.74 12.10 -9.18
N TYR A 95 -9.36 10.95 -8.61
CA TYR A 95 -7.99 10.73 -8.16
C TYR A 95 -7.02 10.61 -9.35
N ARG A 96 -5.98 11.45 -9.39
CA ARG A 96 -5.05 11.55 -10.54
C ARG A 96 -3.70 10.86 -10.34
N TRP A 97 -3.36 10.46 -9.11
CA TRP A 97 -2.05 9.85 -8.83
C TRP A 97 -2.00 8.36 -9.15
N LYS A 98 -0.80 7.89 -9.50
CA LYS A 98 -0.54 6.47 -9.81
C LYS A 98 -0.43 5.58 -8.58
N PHE A 99 -0.34 6.17 -7.39
CA PHE A 99 -0.15 5.44 -6.14
C PHE A 99 -1.21 5.85 -5.12
N TYR A 100 -1.68 4.89 -4.33
CA TYR A 100 -2.52 5.14 -3.16
C TYR A 100 -1.91 4.38 -1.98
N ASN A 101 -1.34 5.12 -1.03
CA ASN A 101 -0.57 4.53 0.04
C ASN A 101 -1.38 4.43 1.33
N TYR A 102 -1.18 3.30 2.00
CA TYR A 102 -1.58 2.97 3.35
C TYR A 102 -3.11 2.89 3.57
N ILE A 103 -3.85 2.35 2.62
CA ILE A 103 -5.30 2.11 2.75
C ILE A 103 -5.60 1.24 3.97
N THR A 104 -6.57 1.67 4.78
CA THR A 104 -7.05 0.99 6.00
C THR A 104 -8.42 0.36 5.77
N ASN A 105 -8.92 -0.40 6.74
CA ASN A 105 -10.27 -0.95 6.71
C ASN A 105 -11.39 0.12 6.63
N ASN A 106 -11.10 1.39 6.91
CA ASN A 106 -12.05 2.50 6.80
C ASN A 106 -12.23 3.00 5.37
N PHE A 107 -11.52 2.42 4.40
CA PHE A 107 -11.64 2.75 2.99
C PHE A 107 -13.09 2.59 2.49
N ARG A 108 -13.64 3.70 1.98
CA ARG A 108 -15.04 3.84 1.54
C ARG A 108 -15.23 3.55 0.05
N ASP A 109 -14.46 2.63 -0.50
CA ASP A 109 -14.49 2.26 -1.93
C ASP A 109 -14.35 3.46 -2.91
N GLY A 110 -14.84 3.32 -4.14
CA GLY A 110 -14.65 4.26 -5.25
C GLY A 110 -13.80 3.69 -6.40
N LEU A 111 -13.83 4.34 -7.57
CA LEU A 111 -13.10 3.92 -8.77
C LEU A 111 -11.82 4.73 -8.97
N PHE A 112 -10.67 4.06 -8.97
CA PHE A 112 -9.35 4.67 -9.06
C PHE A 112 -8.59 4.20 -10.31
N THR A 113 -9.08 4.61 -11.48
CA THR A 113 -8.58 4.14 -12.78
C THR A 113 -7.09 4.46 -13.03
N ASN A 114 -6.57 5.53 -12.44
CA ASN A 114 -5.17 5.95 -12.61
C ASN A 114 -4.20 5.22 -11.65
N VAL A 115 -4.72 4.58 -10.60
CA VAL A 115 -3.89 3.99 -9.55
C VAL A 115 -3.40 2.61 -9.97
N THR A 116 -2.08 2.48 -10.03
CA THR A 116 -1.40 1.22 -10.39
C THR A 116 -0.60 0.62 -9.24
N ARG A 117 -0.42 1.38 -8.14
CA ARG A 117 0.36 0.97 -6.97
C ARG A 117 -0.43 1.24 -5.71
N VAL A 118 -0.77 0.20 -4.97
CA VAL A 118 -1.53 0.29 -3.73
C VAL A 118 -0.69 -0.24 -2.58
N SER A 119 -0.74 0.44 -1.44
CA SER A 119 -0.27 -0.15 -0.19
C SER A 119 -1.37 -0.17 0.87
N LEU A 120 -1.49 -1.27 1.59
CA LEU A 120 -2.46 -1.49 2.66
C LEU A 120 -1.75 -1.48 4.01
N TYR A 121 -2.34 -0.83 5.01
CA TYR A 121 -1.85 -0.82 6.39
C TYR A 121 -3.00 -0.53 7.36
N ASP A 122 -3.14 -1.35 8.40
CA ASP A 122 -4.10 -1.13 9.49
C ASP A 122 -3.62 -1.86 10.76
N GLU A 123 -4.09 -1.42 11.92
CA GLU A 123 -3.94 -2.11 13.21
C GLU A 123 -4.97 -3.22 13.40
N ARG A 124 -5.99 -3.30 12.54
CA ARG A 124 -6.95 -4.39 12.46
C ARG A 124 -6.62 -5.32 11.30
N PRO A 125 -6.93 -6.63 11.39
CA PRO A 125 -6.70 -7.52 10.26
C PRO A 125 -7.55 -7.14 9.04
N PHE A 126 -7.06 -7.50 7.85
CA PHE A 126 -7.79 -7.36 6.60
C PHE A 126 -8.51 -8.68 6.28
N GLU A 127 -9.82 -8.60 6.08
CA GLU A 127 -10.66 -9.76 5.79
C GLU A 127 -11.05 -9.83 4.32
N TYR A 128 -11.67 -10.94 3.90
CA TYR A 128 -12.10 -11.19 2.51
C TYR A 128 -12.79 -9.97 1.85
N LYS A 129 -13.81 -9.41 2.51
CA LYS A 129 -14.60 -8.28 2.00
C LYS A 129 -13.75 -7.03 1.75
N PHE A 130 -12.66 -6.86 2.50
CA PHE A 130 -11.73 -5.75 2.27
C PHE A 130 -10.96 -5.95 0.97
N PHE A 131 -10.39 -7.14 0.74
CA PHE A 131 -9.69 -7.44 -0.51
C PHE A 131 -10.60 -7.35 -1.73
N LEU A 132 -11.87 -7.76 -1.61
CA LEU A 132 -12.84 -7.58 -2.68
C LEU A 132 -13.05 -6.09 -3.01
N ARG A 133 -13.21 -5.23 -2.00
CA ARG A 133 -13.29 -3.77 -2.22
C ARG A 133 -12.04 -3.21 -2.88
N ILE A 134 -10.85 -3.65 -2.47
CA ILE A 134 -9.58 -3.23 -3.10
C ILE A 134 -9.55 -3.64 -4.58
N GLN A 135 -9.93 -4.87 -4.90
CA GLN A 135 -9.93 -5.34 -6.29
C GLN A 135 -10.89 -4.51 -7.17
N ILE A 136 -12.11 -4.25 -6.69
CA ILE A 136 -13.11 -3.47 -7.42
C ILE A 136 -12.65 -2.02 -7.61
N SER A 137 -12.07 -1.42 -6.56
CA SER A 137 -11.63 -0.03 -6.60
C SER A 137 -10.40 0.22 -7.47
N PHE A 138 -9.51 -0.78 -7.59
CA PHE A 138 -8.20 -0.65 -8.21
C PHE A 138 -7.99 -1.67 -9.35
N GLN A 139 -8.89 -1.67 -10.33
CA GLN A 139 -8.91 -2.65 -11.43
C GLN A 139 -7.59 -2.76 -12.21
N TYR A 140 -6.85 -1.65 -12.37
CA TYR A 140 -5.58 -1.59 -13.10
C TYR A 140 -4.34 -1.69 -12.19
N MET A 141 -4.52 -2.16 -10.95
CA MET A 141 -3.42 -2.30 -9.99
C MET A 141 -2.37 -3.29 -10.49
N LYS A 142 -1.12 -2.82 -10.58
CA LYS A 142 0.06 -3.62 -10.93
C LYS A 142 0.89 -4.00 -9.72
N LYS A 143 0.85 -3.21 -8.65
CA LYS A 143 1.59 -3.47 -7.42
C LYS A 143 0.69 -3.37 -6.19
N LEU A 144 0.71 -4.42 -5.38
CA LEU A 144 0.06 -4.46 -4.08
C LEU A 144 1.11 -4.71 -2.99
N THR A 145 1.17 -3.82 -2.01
CA THR A 145 1.99 -4.00 -0.81
C THR A 145 1.09 -4.09 0.41
N ILE A 146 1.20 -5.17 1.18
CA ILE A 146 0.41 -5.34 2.41
C ILE A 146 1.36 -5.24 3.60
N LYS A 147 1.00 -4.41 4.57
CA LYS A 147 1.73 -4.24 5.83
C LYS A 147 0.76 -4.42 6.98
N ASN A 148 0.55 -5.66 7.40
CA ASN A 148 -0.37 -5.97 8.48
C ASN A 148 0.09 -7.22 9.22
N ARG A 149 0.49 -7.06 10.48
CA ARG A 149 1.01 -8.14 11.32
C ARG A 149 -0.09 -8.86 12.11
N LYS A 150 -1.35 -8.43 12.00
CA LYS A 150 -2.47 -9.05 12.70
C LYS A 150 -2.98 -10.24 11.90
N ALA A 151 -3.15 -11.36 12.60
CA ALA A 151 -3.77 -12.57 12.08
C ALA A 151 -5.21 -12.31 11.62
N GLN A 152 -5.63 -12.96 10.54
CA GLN A 152 -7.01 -12.88 10.06
C GLN A 152 -7.92 -13.59 11.07
N LYS A 153 -9.06 -12.99 11.39
CA LYS A 153 -10.04 -13.61 12.30
C LYS A 153 -10.78 -14.75 11.61
N TYR A 154 -11.06 -14.58 10.32
CA TYR A 154 -11.81 -15.53 9.52
C TYR A 154 -10.90 -16.18 8.49
N LYS A 155 -10.21 -17.24 8.93
CA LYS A 155 -9.42 -18.11 8.06
C LYS A 155 -10.35 -18.77 7.04
N GLN A 156 -10.30 -18.29 5.80
CA GLN A 156 -11.16 -18.74 4.70
C GLN A 156 -10.99 -20.24 4.38
N PHE A 157 -9.90 -20.85 4.87
CA PHE A 157 -9.54 -22.25 4.71
C PHE A 157 -10.09 -23.18 5.80
N ILE A 158 -10.57 -22.65 6.94
CA ILE A 158 -10.92 -23.47 8.13
C ILE A 158 -12.42 -23.56 8.37
N LYS A 159 -13.22 -22.64 7.82
CA LYS A 159 -14.66 -22.67 8.01
C LYS A 159 -15.33 -22.49 6.66
N SER A 160 -15.81 -23.61 6.09
CA SER A 160 -17.13 -23.55 5.50
C SER A 160 -17.98 -22.80 6.51
N ASN A 161 -18.43 -21.59 6.16
CA ASN A 161 -19.38 -20.89 7.00
C ASN A 161 -20.46 -21.89 7.41
N ASN A 162 -21.01 -21.81 8.61
CA ASN A 162 -22.13 -22.67 9.04
C ASN A 162 -23.33 -22.68 8.05
N ASN A 163 -23.30 -21.82 7.01
CA ASN A 163 -24.26 -21.68 5.93
C ASN A 163 -23.77 -22.14 4.54
N ASN A 164 -22.62 -22.83 4.40
CA ASN A 164 -22.07 -23.32 3.11
C ASN A 164 -21.99 -22.25 1.98
N GLN A 165 -21.88 -20.95 2.31
CA GLN A 165 -21.79 -19.91 1.30
C GLN A 165 -20.42 -19.92 0.63
N ILE A 166 -20.39 -20.36 -0.62
CA ILE A 166 -19.23 -20.27 -1.51
C ILE A 166 -18.96 -18.78 -1.76
N LEU A 167 -17.81 -18.30 -1.29
CA LEU A 167 -17.37 -16.94 -1.59
C LEU A 167 -16.86 -16.88 -3.04
N PRO A 168 -17.12 -15.78 -3.77
CA PRO A 168 -16.58 -15.65 -5.12
C PRO A 168 -15.04 -15.53 -5.09
N ILE A 169 -14.41 -15.84 -6.21
CA ILE A 169 -12.96 -15.68 -6.36
C ILE A 169 -12.66 -14.19 -6.62
N ILE A 170 -11.70 -13.63 -5.90
CA ILE A 170 -11.17 -12.28 -6.15
C ILE A 170 -10.03 -12.38 -7.16
N GLU A 171 -10.19 -11.79 -8.33
CA GLU A 171 -9.19 -11.84 -9.40
C GLU A 171 -8.36 -10.55 -9.47
N TYR A 172 -7.04 -10.68 -9.31
CA TYR A 172 -6.08 -9.58 -9.45
C TYR A 172 -5.34 -9.64 -10.78
N SER A 173 -6.06 -9.69 -11.91
CA SER A 173 -5.54 -10.03 -13.23
C SER A 173 -4.39 -9.15 -13.73
N ASN A 174 -4.30 -7.89 -13.27
CA ASN A 174 -3.26 -6.94 -13.65
C ASN A 174 -2.04 -6.90 -12.71
N LEU A 175 -2.07 -7.67 -11.61
CA LEU A 175 -1.06 -7.59 -10.56
C LEU A 175 0.25 -8.25 -10.98
N THR A 176 1.30 -7.47 -11.16
CA THR A 176 2.63 -7.98 -11.51
C THR A 176 3.55 -8.09 -10.30
N GLN A 177 3.26 -7.37 -9.21
CA GLN A 177 4.06 -7.40 -7.99
C GLN A 177 3.20 -7.45 -6.72
N LEU A 178 3.49 -8.41 -5.85
CA LEU A 178 2.89 -8.56 -4.53
C LEU A 178 3.99 -8.52 -3.46
N ASP A 179 3.84 -7.65 -2.47
CA ASP A 179 4.78 -7.51 -1.36
C ASP A 179 4.10 -7.82 -0.03
N LEU A 180 4.51 -8.95 0.55
CA LEU A 180 4.08 -9.54 1.82
C LEU A 180 5.25 -9.62 2.82
N SER A 181 6.32 -8.85 2.61
CA SER A 181 7.50 -8.87 3.48
C SER A 181 7.20 -8.52 4.94
N ASN A 182 6.14 -7.74 5.18
CA ASN A 182 5.77 -7.21 6.48
C ASN A 182 4.34 -7.60 6.88
N THR A 183 3.96 -8.85 6.60
CA THR A 183 2.62 -9.36 6.91
C THR A 183 2.65 -10.53 7.89
N HIS A 184 1.50 -10.79 8.50
CA HIS A 184 1.23 -12.08 9.14
C HIS A 184 1.22 -13.21 8.11
N ASP A 185 1.47 -14.43 8.56
CA ASP A 185 1.55 -15.64 7.72
C ASP A 185 0.20 -15.96 7.04
N ASP A 186 -0.92 -15.60 7.65
CA ASP A 186 -2.27 -15.83 7.08
C ASP A 186 -2.45 -15.15 5.71
N TYR A 187 -1.87 -13.95 5.51
CA TYR A 187 -1.94 -13.28 4.22
C TYR A 187 -1.13 -14.04 3.16
N LEU A 188 0.02 -14.58 3.54
CA LEU A 188 0.81 -15.39 2.64
C LEU A 188 0.07 -16.67 2.25
N GLU A 189 -0.56 -17.34 3.21
CA GLU A 189 -1.40 -18.52 2.95
C GLU A 189 -2.57 -18.18 2.01
N LEU A 190 -3.29 -17.08 2.28
CA LEU A 190 -4.39 -16.58 1.47
C LEU A 190 -4.01 -16.39 -0.01
N PHE A 191 -2.84 -15.79 -0.27
CA PHE A 191 -2.39 -15.48 -1.63
C PHE A 191 -1.67 -16.65 -2.32
N LEU A 192 -0.92 -17.51 -1.61
CA LEU A 192 -0.15 -18.60 -2.23
C LEU A 192 -0.97 -19.86 -2.53
N PHE A 193 -1.94 -20.19 -1.67
CA PHE A 193 -2.70 -21.44 -1.80
C PHE A 193 -4.09 -21.23 -2.39
N ASN A 194 -4.31 -20.08 -3.03
CA ASN A 194 -5.49 -19.76 -3.85
C ASN A 194 -6.82 -20.09 -3.14
N THR A 195 -6.98 -19.66 -1.89
CA THR A 195 -8.14 -20.07 -1.09
C THR A 195 -9.43 -19.37 -1.51
N ASN A 196 -9.34 -18.18 -2.12
CA ASN A 196 -10.38 -17.46 -2.89
C ASN A 196 -9.77 -16.24 -3.64
N ILE A 197 -8.47 -16.26 -3.92
CA ILE A 197 -7.76 -15.15 -4.56
C ILE A 197 -6.95 -15.68 -5.72
N SER A 198 -7.35 -15.31 -6.93
CA SER A 198 -6.64 -15.65 -8.16
C SER A 198 -5.59 -14.60 -8.47
N LEU A 199 -4.35 -15.06 -8.63
CA LEU A 199 -3.20 -14.27 -9.01
C LEU A 199 -2.79 -14.61 -10.45
N PRO A 200 -2.33 -13.63 -11.23
CA PRO A 200 -1.88 -13.89 -12.59
C PRO A 200 -0.59 -14.71 -12.57
N ASN A 201 -0.34 -15.41 -13.68
CA ASN A 201 0.94 -16.04 -13.93
C ASN A 201 2.03 -14.94 -14.05
N ASN A 202 3.27 -15.29 -13.72
CA ASN A 202 4.44 -14.40 -13.78
C ASN A 202 4.43 -13.27 -12.72
N LEU A 203 3.91 -13.55 -11.53
CA LEU A 203 3.92 -12.62 -10.42
C LEU A 203 5.32 -12.49 -9.78
N HIS A 204 5.70 -11.27 -9.40
CA HIS A 204 6.86 -11.00 -8.55
C HIS A 204 6.43 -10.94 -7.09
N LEU A 205 6.82 -11.92 -6.28
CA LEU A 205 6.47 -12.01 -4.86
C LEU A 205 7.64 -11.54 -3.99
N CYS A 206 7.41 -10.57 -3.10
CA CYS A 206 8.33 -10.23 -2.02
C CYS A 206 7.78 -10.78 -0.69
N VAL A 207 8.57 -11.55 0.04
CA VAL A 207 8.10 -12.22 1.26
C VAL A 207 9.26 -12.42 2.25
N ASN A 208 8.93 -12.47 3.54
CA ASN A 208 9.92 -12.88 4.53
C ASN A 208 10.19 -14.40 4.43
N TYR A 209 11.46 -14.78 4.39
CA TYR A 209 11.86 -16.19 4.24
C TYR A 209 11.28 -17.11 5.32
N GLN A 210 11.28 -16.67 6.58
CA GLN A 210 10.81 -17.51 7.69
C GLN A 210 9.29 -17.72 7.61
N SER A 211 8.54 -16.69 7.21
CA SER A 211 7.11 -16.82 6.92
C SER A 211 6.84 -17.79 5.78
N LEU A 212 7.59 -17.68 4.67
CA LEU A 212 7.45 -18.61 3.54
C LEU A 212 7.75 -20.04 3.95
N LYS A 213 8.81 -20.28 4.71
CA LYS A 213 9.18 -21.60 5.22
C LYS A 213 8.10 -22.19 6.11
N ARG A 214 7.50 -21.42 7.02
CA ARG A 214 6.40 -21.88 7.89
C ARG A 214 5.15 -22.22 7.08
N VAL A 215 4.72 -21.31 6.20
CA VAL A 215 3.49 -21.43 5.41
C VAL A 215 3.54 -22.57 4.40
N THR A 216 4.72 -22.84 3.82
CA THR A 216 4.96 -23.97 2.90
C THR A 216 5.28 -25.29 3.60
N TYR A 217 5.25 -25.32 4.94
CA TYR A 217 5.70 -26.46 5.75
C TYR A 217 7.07 -26.97 5.30
N TYR A 218 8.10 -26.13 5.43
CA TYR A 218 9.46 -26.44 5.01
C TYR A 218 9.56 -26.81 3.52
N PHE A 219 8.81 -26.13 2.65
CA PHE A 219 8.82 -26.35 1.20
C PHE A 219 8.35 -27.76 0.79
N THR A 220 7.32 -28.29 1.46
CA THR A 220 6.72 -29.60 1.12
C THR A 220 5.24 -29.51 0.74
N ARG A 221 4.54 -28.45 1.16
CA ARG A 221 3.13 -28.21 0.80
C ARG A 221 3.04 -27.71 -0.65
N TYR A 222 2.15 -28.22 -1.48
CA TYR A 222 2.00 -27.73 -2.87
C TYR A 222 1.35 -26.34 -2.95
N HIS A 223 1.81 -25.47 -3.86
CA HIS A 223 1.23 -24.15 -4.13
C HIS A 223 0.73 -24.04 -5.58
N CYS A 224 -0.27 -23.18 -5.81
CA CYS A 224 -0.90 -23.04 -7.13
C CYS A 224 -0.32 -21.88 -7.96
N VAL A 225 0.46 -20.98 -7.34
CA VAL A 225 0.91 -19.75 -7.99
C VAL A 225 2.18 -19.97 -8.82
N LYS A 226 2.15 -19.59 -10.09
CA LYS A 226 3.34 -19.54 -10.98
C LYS A 226 4.06 -18.20 -10.83
N LEU A 227 5.11 -18.17 -10.03
CA LEU A 227 5.92 -16.98 -9.77
C LEU A 227 6.93 -16.76 -10.90
N ALA A 228 7.09 -15.51 -11.35
CA ALA A 228 8.22 -15.14 -12.20
C ALA A 228 9.47 -14.88 -11.35
N ALA A 229 9.29 -14.22 -10.21
CA ALA A 229 10.39 -13.92 -9.31
C ALA A 229 9.95 -13.98 -7.85
N LEU A 230 10.86 -14.44 -7.00
CA LEU A 230 10.72 -14.51 -5.55
C LEU A 230 11.84 -13.69 -4.91
N TYR A 231 11.46 -12.68 -4.14
CA TYR A 231 12.35 -11.82 -3.38
C TYR A 231 12.21 -12.14 -1.90
N CYS A 232 13.28 -12.65 -1.31
CA CYS A 232 13.35 -12.99 0.10
C CYS A 232 14.53 -12.28 0.76
N ASP A 233 14.40 -12.01 2.07
CA ASP A 233 15.52 -11.51 2.87
C ASP A 233 16.71 -12.47 2.80
N PRO A 234 17.95 -11.96 2.62
CA PRO A 234 19.10 -12.78 2.30
C PRO A 234 19.39 -13.78 3.41
N VAL A 235 19.37 -15.06 3.07
CA VAL A 235 19.93 -16.13 3.88
C VAL A 235 20.94 -16.87 3.00
N ASN A 236 22.23 -16.58 3.22
CA ASN A 236 23.36 -17.02 2.39
C ASN A 236 23.49 -18.56 2.20
N GLN A 237 22.69 -19.37 2.90
CA GLN A 237 22.79 -20.82 2.93
C GLN A 237 21.57 -21.57 2.38
N MET A 238 20.52 -20.89 1.88
CA MET A 238 19.20 -21.53 1.67
C MET A 238 18.65 -21.46 0.23
N VAL A 239 19.53 -21.29 -0.75
CA VAL A 239 19.13 -21.13 -2.16
C VAL A 239 18.64 -22.45 -2.79
N GLU A 240 19.17 -23.60 -2.37
CA GLU A 240 18.91 -24.88 -3.05
C GLU A 240 17.50 -25.44 -2.79
N TYR A 241 17.04 -25.47 -1.53
CA TYR A 241 15.68 -25.92 -1.21
C TYR A 241 14.60 -25.06 -1.87
N ILE A 242 14.79 -23.74 -1.89
CA ILE A 242 13.86 -22.81 -2.53
C ILE A 242 13.89 -23.02 -4.05
N LYS A 243 15.06 -23.22 -4.66
CA LYS A 243 15.19 -23.53 -6.09
C LYS A 243 14.45 -24.82 -6.46
N ASN A 244 14.60 -25.86 -5.66
CA ASN A 244 13.92 -27.14 -5.93
C ASN A 244 12.40 -27.02 -5.80
N TYR A 245 11.93 -26.23 -4.84
CA TYR A 245 10.50 -26.01 -4.64
C TYR A 245 9.88 -25.03 -5.64
N PHE A 246 10.67 -24.05 -6.14
CA PHE A 246 10.27 -23.10 -7.17
C PHE A 246 11.20 -23.18 -8.40
N PRO A 247 11.17 -24.29 -9.17
CA PRO A 247 12.18 -24.59 -10.20
C PRO A 247 12.20 -23.59 -11.36
N TYR A 248 11.08 -22.91 -11.63
CA TYR A 248 10.95 -21.95 -12.73
C TYR A 248 10.94 -20.48 -12.28
N THR A 249 11.23 -20.23 -11.00
CA THR A 249 11.15 -18.88 -10.43
C THR A 249 12.54 -18.28 -10.29
N CYS A 250 12.72 -17.02 -10.72
CA CYS A 250 13.94 -16.27 -10.45
C CYS A 250 14.01 -15.91 -8.96
N ILE A 251 14.97 -16.47 -8.23
CA ILE A 251 15.14 -16.22 -6.79
C ILE A 251 16.18 -15.11 -6.61
N CYS A 252 15.77 -14.01 -6.00
CA CYS A 252 16.60 -12.84 -5.74
C CYS A 252 16.66 -12.55 -4.24
N SER A 253 17.84 -12.19 -3.73
CA SER A 253 17.93 -11.56 -2.41
C SER A 253 17.34 -10.15 -2.49
N THR A 254 16.58 -9.72 -1.47
CA THR A 254 16.12 -8.33 -1.34
C THR A 254 17.31 -7.40 -1.12
N VAL A 255 18.00 -7.01 -2.20
CA VAL A 255 18.83 -5.80 -2.17
C VAL A 255 17.87 -4.62 -2.29
N ASP A 256 17.40 -4.18 -1.11
CA ASP A 256 16.73 -2.91 -0.83
C ASP A 256 16.00 -2.24 -2.02
N PHE A 257 14.71 -2.54 -2.21
CA PHE A 257 13.85 -1.90 -3.22
C PHE A 257 13.70 -0.37 -3.06
N ARG A 258 14.34 0.24 -2.05
CA ARG A 258 14.44 1.70 -1.91
C ARG A 258 15.43 2.36 -2.88
N PHE A 259 16.31 1.60 -3.56
CA PHE A 259 17.41 2.17 -4.36
C PHE A 259 17.42 1.91 -5.87
N ILE A 260 16.39 1.28 -6.47
CA ILE A 260 16.28 1.26 -7.95
C ILE A 260 15.69 2.59 -8.45
N ARG A 261 16.43 3.69 -8.23
CA ARG A 261 16.39 4.86 -9.11
C ARG A 261 17.38 4.58 -10.25
N LYS A 262 16.87 4.63 -11.49
CA LYS A 262 17.59 4.62 -12.77
C LYS A 262 19.13 4.54 -12.68
N LYS A 263 19.71 3.43 -13.16
CA LYS A 263 20.98 3.48 -13.88
C LYS A 263 20.74 3.02 -15.30
N SER A 264 20.48 3.98 -16.18
CA SER A 264 20.85 3.88 -17.58
C SER A 264 22.37 4.06 -17.68
N SER A 265 23.03 3.11 -18.32
CA SER A 265 24.30 3.25 -19.08
C SER A 265 25.40 4.16 -18.51
N HIS A 266 26.42 3.56 -17.90
CA HIS A 266 27.80 3.51 -18.43
C HIS A 266 28.78 3.01 -17.36
N THR A 267 29.72 2.22 -17.84
CA THR A 267 31.00 1.78 -17.24
C THR A 267 31.55 2.65 -16.11
N CYS A 268 31.93 2.04 -14.98
CA CYS A 268 33.34 1.93 -14.52
C CYS A 268 33.47 1.62 -13.02
N PHE A 269 34.33 0.63 -12.76
CA PHE A 269 35.37 0.52 -11.72
C PHE A 269 35.07 0.68 -10.22
N ASN A 270 35.51 -0.36 -9.50
CA ASN A 270 35.90 -0.38 -8.09
C ASN A 270 36.88 0.76 -7.75
N ARG A 271 36.71 1.37 -6.58
CA ARG A 271 37.82 1.64 -5.63
C ARG A 271 37.29 1.96 -4.24
N TYR A 272 37.73 1.15 -3.28
CA TYR A 272 37.75 1.44 -1.86
C TYR A 272 38.73 2.58 -1.56
N ILE A 273 38.34 3.53 -0.72
CA ILE A 273 39.27 4.24 0.19
C ILE A 273 38.52 4.49 1.51
N SER A 274 39.07 3.92 2.58
CA SER A 274 38.83 4.28 3.97
C SER A 274 39.70 5.48 4.34
N ALA A 275 39.17 6.42 5.13
CA ALA A 275 39.95 7.15 6.12
C ALA A 275 39.02 7.71 7.20
N THR A 276 39.21 7.20 8.41
CA THR A 276 38.90 7.87 9.68
C THR A 276 39.87 9.03 9.91
N THR A 277 39.35 10.09 10.54
CA THR A 277 40.00 11.21 11.25
C THR A 277 41.50 11.42 11.09
#